data_AF-A0A924JGY8-F1
#
_entry.id   AF-A0A924JGY8-F1
#
_cell.length_a   1.000
_cell.length_b   1.000
_cell.length_c   1.000
_cell.angle_alpha   90.00
_cell.angle_beta   90.00
_cell.angle_gamma   90.00
#
_symmetry.space_group_name_H-M   'P 1'
#
loop_
_entity.id
_entity.type
_entity.pdbx_description
1 polymer ?
#
loop_
_entity_poly.entity_id
_entity_poly.type
_entity_poly.pdbx_seq_one_letter_code
_entity_poly.pdbx_strand_id
1 'polypeptide(L)'
;MNDSQPVTSHQSPGGDGHLSEQEAVRITQQDEVPALTSFVAALEMGAPVSTDKAARLLKHMVKEQMSMDAGLIADQMRHDQWESYLSGDETVIILADRALTFLATQEGVALFNFFVKTFAGTNGTMFD
;
A
#
# COMPACT_ATOMS: atom_id res chain seq x y z
N MET A 1 4.01 -24.36 -52.15
CA MET A 1 4.24 -23.07 -51.44
C MET A 1 2.96 -22.28 -51.53
N ASN A 2 2.13 -22.30 -50.48
CA ASN A 2 1.21 -21.21 -50.22
C ASN A 2 0.94 -21.17 -48.73
N ASP A 3 1.32 -20.04 -48.15
CA ASP A 3 1.24 -19.66 -46.76
C ASP A 3 -0.24 -19.56 -46.35
N SER A 4 -0.63 -20.25 -45.27
CA SER A 4 -1.94 -20.07 -44.65
C SER A 4 -1.70 -19.79 -43.18
N GLN A 5 -1.56 -18.50 -42.91
CA GLN A 5 -1.41 -17.91 -41.59
C GLN A 5 -2.53 -18.39 -40.65
N PRO A 6 -2.21 -18.72 -39.38
CA PRO A 6 -3.25 -18.93 -38.39
C PRO A 6 -3.97 -17.60 -38.12
N VAL A 7 -5.29 -17.62 -38.24
CA VAL A 7 -6.16 -16.54 -37.76
C VAL A 7 -5.89 -16.33 -36.27
N THR A 8 -5.20 -15.24 -35.96
CA THR A 8 -5.03 -14.79 -34.58
C THR A 8 -6.40 -14.28 -34.16
N SER A 9 -7.10 -15.11 -33.39
CA SER A 9 -8.25 -14.71 -32.60
C SER A 9 -7.82 -13.51 -31.75
N HIS A 10 -8.18 -12.30 -32.20
CA HIS A 10 -8.30 -11.16 -31.29
C HIS A 10 -9.51 -11.45 -30.40
N GLN A 11 -9.30 -12.34 -29.43
CA GLN A 11 -10.13 -12.35 -28.24
C GLN A 11 -9.82 -11.03 -27.53
N SER A 12 -10.76 -10.09 -27.66
CA SER A 12 -10.92 -8.99 -26.73
C SER A 12 -10.73 -9.50 -25.30
N PRO A 13 -9.79 -8.96 -24.50
CA PRO A 13 -9.86 -9.20 -23.07
C PRO A 13 -11.01 -8.35 -22.53
N GLY A 14 -12.22 -8.91 -22.60
CA GLY A 14 -13.15 -8.73 -21.51
C GLY A 14 -12.51 -9.41 -20.30
N GLY A 15 -11.84 -8.63 -19.47
CA GLY A 15 -11.35 -9.08 -18.18
C GLY A 15 -11.72 -8.00 -17.19
N ASP A 16 -12.73 -8.27 -16.36
CA ASP A 16 -12.98 -7.54 -15.13
C ASP A 16 -11.63 -7.17 -14.50
N GLY A 17 -11.38 -5.87 -14.39
CA GLY A 17 -10.07 -5.26 -14.12
C GLY A 17 -9.56 -5.51 -12.70
N HIS A 18 -9.34 -6.79 -12.36
CA HIS A 18 -8.68 -7.23 -11.16
C HIS A 18 -7.17 -7.20 -11.41
N LEU A 19 -6.52 -6.14 -10.93
CA LEU A 19 -5.06 -6.11 -10.82
C LEU A 19 -4.59 -7.29 -9.97
N SER A 20 -3.56 -8.00 -10.41
CA SER A 20 -2.90 -9.01 -9.57
C SER A 20 -2.18 -8.34 -8.41
N GLU A 21 -2.08 -8.99 -7.24
CA GLU A 21 -1.42 -8.39 -6.06
C GLU A 21 0.03 -7.96 -6.35
N GLN A 22 0.76 -8.74 -7.14
CA GLN A 22 2.13 -8.39 -7.56
C GLN A 22 2.18 -7.15 -8.46
N GLU A 23 1.13 -6.94 -9.26
CA GLU A 23 1.01 -5.79 -10.16
C GLU A 23 0.63 -4.53 -9.38
N ALA A 24 -0.24 -4.65 -8.39
CA ALA A 24 -0.56 -3.59 -7.44
C ALA A 24 0.65 -3.16 -6.59
N VAL A 25 1.44 -4.13 -6.10
CA VAL A 25 2.71 -3.83 -5.42
C VAL A 25 3.68 -3.12 -6.37
N ARG A 26 3.80 -3.58 -7.62
CA ARG A 26 4.61 -2.88 -8.63
C ARG A 26 4.13 -1.45 -8.88
N ILE A 27 2.83 -1.21 -9.05
CA ILE A 27 2.27 0.13 -9.25
C ILE A 27 2.61 1.04 -8.08
N THR A 28 2.44 0.58 -6.84
CA THR A 28 2.73 1.38 -5.65
C THR A 28 4.23 1.59 -5.36
N GLN A 29 5.11 0.78 -5.96
CA GLN A 29 6.57 0.85 -5.78
C GLN A 29 7.31 1.50 -6.97
N GLN A 30 6.79 1.39 -8.20
CA GLN A 30 7.40 1.94 -9.43
C GLN A 30 6.91 3.34 -9.75
N ASP A 31 5.65 3.65 -9.45
CA ASP A 31 5.17 5.03 -9.48
C ASP A 31 5.72 5.67 -8.20
N GLU A 32 6.65 6.63 -8.32
CA GLU A 32 7.10 7.42 -7.17
C GLU A 32 5.90 8.21 -6.64
N VAL A 33 5.14 7.61 -5.73
CA VAL A 33 3.94 8.24 -5.15
C VAL A 33 4.42 9.37 -4.22
N PRO A 34 4.30 10.66 -4.60
CA PRO A 34 4.86 11.75 -3.80
C PRO A 34 4.21 11.84 -2.42
N ALA A 35 2.93 11.44 -2.35
CA ALA A 35 2.18 11.35 -1.11
C ALA A 35 2.70 10.25 -0.18
N LEU A 36 3.33 9.18 -0.69
CA LEU A 36 3.94 8.14 0.13
C LEU A 36 5.25 8.63 0.78
N THR A 37 6.05 9.40 0.04
CA THR A 37 7.22 10.08 0.59
C THR A 37 6.81 11.11 1.65
N SER A 38 5.74 11.86 1.38
CA SER A 38 5.18 12.83 2.33
C SER A 38 4.62 12.15 3.57
N PHE A 39 3.99 10.98 3.43
CA PHE A 39 3.54 10.16 4.56
C PHE A 39 4.71 9.73 5.43
N VAL A 40 5.79 9.20 4.83
CA VAL A 40 7.01 8.82 5.59
C VAL A 40 7.59 10.02 6.33
N ALA A 41 7.65 11.20 5.68
CA ALA A 41 8.15 12.42 6.30
C ALA A 41 7.26 12.87 7.48
N ALA A 42 5.93 12.74 7.36
CA ALA A 42 4.97 13.12 8.40
C ALA A 42 5.01 12.24 9.64
N LEU A 43 5.65 11.06 9.57
CA LEU A 43 5.89 10.25 10.75
C LEU A 43 6.98 10.82 11.66
N GLU A 44 7.78 11.77 11.15
CA GLU A 44 8.82 12.51 11.89
C GLU A 44 9.76 11.59 12.69
N MET A 45 10.03 10.40 12.16
CA MET A 45 10.87 9.40 12.82
C MET A 45 12.33 9.83 12.79
N GLY A 46 13.09 9.58 13.87
CA GLY A 46 14.52 9.87 13.88
C GLY A 46 15.32 9.03 12.88
N ALA A 47 14.86 7.82 12.57
CA ALA A 47 15.31 7.05 11.42
C ALA A 47 14.12 6.86 10.45
N PRO A 48 14.11 7.51 9.28
CA PRO A 48 12.99 7.39 8.35
C PRO A 48 12.86 5.95 7.86
N VAL A 49 11.65 5.40 7.95
CA VAL A 49 11.32 4.10 7.37
C VAL A 49 11.32 4.18 5.85
N SER A 50 11.64 3.08 5.17
CA SER A 50 11.54 3.03 3.71
C SER A 50 10.08 3.20 3.25
N THR A 51 9.87 3.84 2.11
CA THR A 51 8.55 3.98 1.47
C THR A 51 7.87 2.63 1.24
N ASP A 52 8.63 1.58 0.92
CA ASP A 52 8.14 0.20 0.85
C ASP A 52 7.51 -0.30 2.16
N LYS A 53 8.11 0.04 3.31
CA LYS A 53 7.59 -0.36 4.62
C LYS A 53 6.31 0.41 4.97
N ALA A 54 6.26 1.70 4.63
CA ALA A 54 5.04 2.49 4.74
C ALA A 54 3.92 2.00 3.81
N ALA A 55 4.24 1.63 2.57
CA ALA A 55 3.29 1.07 1.62
C ALA A 55 2.70 -0.26 2.11
N ARG A 56 3.51 -1.12 2.74
CA ARG A 56 3.01 -2.35 3.39
C ARG A 56 1.96 -2.04 4.45
N LEU A 57 2.22 -1.08 5.34
CA LEU A 57 1.25 -0.68 6.36
C LEU A 57 -0.09 -0.23 5.73
N LEU A 58 -0.04 0.63 4.71
CA LEU A 58 -1.25 1.08 4.02
C LEU A 58 -1.98 -0.07 3.32
N LYS A 59 -1.24 -0.99 2.69
CA LYS A 59 -1.81 -2.22 2.10
C LYS A 59 -2.51 -3.06 3.18
N HIS A 60 -1.91 -3.26 4.34
CA HIS A 60 -2.53 -3.97 5.47
C HIS A 60 -3.83 -3.30 5.91
N MET A 61 -3.80 -1.98 6.10
CA MET A 61 -4.99 -1.21 6.46
C MET A 61 -6.14 -1.38 5.45
N VAL A 62 -5.83 -1.39 4.14
CA VAL A 62 -6.83 -1.60 3.08
C VAL A 62 -7.34 -3.04 3.06
N LYS A 63 -6.45 -4.04 3.08
CA LYS A 63 -6.82 -5.45 2.95
C LYS A 63 -7.58 -5.97 4.16
N GLU A 64 -7.18 -5.54 5.35
CA GLU A 64 -7.79 -5.98 6.61
C GLU A 64 -8.97 -5.09 7.01
N GLN A 65 -9.31 -4.10 6.17
CA GLN A 65 -10.33 -3.08 6.44
C GLN A 65 -10.17 -2.51 7.86
N MET A 66 -8.91 -2.26 8.25
CA MET A 66 -8.62 -1.75 9.58
C MET A 66 -9.35 -0.44 9.77
N SER A 67 -9.99 -0.32 10.92
CA SER A 67 -10.50 0.96 11.35
C SER A 67 -9.33 1.94 11.47
N MET A 68 -9.58 3.21 11.16
CA MET A 68 -8.63 4.31 11.37
C MET A 68 -8.50 4.60 12.87
N ASP A 69 -7.92 3.66 13.60
CA ASP A 69 -7.69 3.66 15.04
C ASP A 69 -6.19 3.54 15.33
N ALA A 70 -5.70 4.38 16.24
CA ALA A 70 -4.27 4.47 16.53
C ALA A 70 -3.76 3.20 17.18
N GLY A 71 -4.58 2.54 18.00
CA GLY A 71 -4.22 1.29 18.67
C GLY A 71 -4.03 0.15 17.68
N LEU A 72 -4.96 0.00 16.73
CA LEU A 72 -4.86 -1.01 15.68
C LEU A 72 -3.64 -0.75 14.77
N ILE A 73 -3.45 0.49 14.32
CA ILE A 73 -2.30 0.85 13.48
C ILE A 73 -0.98 0.61 14.24
N ALA A 74 -0.92 0.95 15.53
CA ALA A 74 0.25 0.68 16.35
C ALA A 74 0.51 -0.82 16.53
N ASP A 75 -0.53 -1.64 16.67
CA ASP A 75 -0.40 -3.10 16.74
C ASP A 75 0.18 -3.67 15.44
N GLN A 76 -0.33 -3.21 14.29
CA GLN A 76 0.22 -3.57 12.98
C GLN A 76 1.67 -3.10 12.83
N MET A 77 2.01 -1.88 13.26
CA MET A 77 3.39 -1.38 13.27
C MET A 77 4.30 -2.24 14.15
N ARG A 78 3.83 -2.76 15.30
CA ARG A 78 4.59 -3.71 16.13
C ARG A 78 4.79 -5.04 15.40
N HIS A 79 3.73 -5.56 14.80
CA HIS A 79 3.79 -6.79 14.00
C HIS A 79 4.80 -6.67 12.85
N ASP A 80 4.84 -5.52 12.18
CA ASP A 80 5.81 -5.17 11.14
C ASP A 80 7.19 -4.74 11.68
N GLN A 81 7.42 -4.83 13.00
CA GLN A 81 8.69 -4.51 13.65
C GLN A 81 9.19 -3.09 13.37
N TRP A 82 8.31 -2.10 13.51
CA TRP A 82 8.67 -0.68 13.37
C TRP A 82 9.44 -0.15 14.59
N GLU A 83 9.40 -0.88 15.71
CA GLU A 83 10.08 -0.52 16.95
C GLU A 83 11.59 -0.33 16.77
N SER A 84 12.22 -1.06 15.84
CA SER A 84 13.64 -0.95 15.51
C SER A 84 14.04 0.39 14.85
N TYR A 85 13.06 1.20 14.43
CA TYR A 85 13.26 2.49 13.76
C TYR A 85 12.87 3.68 14.66
N LEU A 86 12.42 3.41 15.88
CA LEU A 86 12.08 4.43 16.86
C LEU A 86 13.35 5.09 17.42
N SER A 87 13.26 6.40 17.66
CA SER A 87 14.21 7.09 18.53
C SER A 87 13.89 6.80 20.00
N GLY A 88 14.84 7.02 20.90
CA GLY A 88 14.75 6.58 22.31
C GLY A 88 13.46 6.94 23.06
N ASP A 89 12.88 8.11 22.80
CA ASP A 89 11.64 8.56 23.45
C ASP A 89 10.37 8.34 22.59
N GLU A 90 10.51 7.81 21.37
CA GLU A 90 9.38 7.55 20.49
C GLU A 90 8.74 6.19 20.79
N THR A 91 7.44 6.10 20.54
CA THR A 91 6.71 4.84 20.65
C THR A 91 5.88 4.64 19.39
N VAL A 92 5.63 3.38 19.03
CA VAL A 92 4.75 3.01 17.89
C VAL A 92 3.35 3.63 17.99
N ILE A 93 2.83 3.91 19.19
CA ILE A 93 1.52 4.57 19.34
C ILE A 93 1.59 6.05 18.95
N ILE A 94 2.71 6.74 19.23
CA ILE A 94 2.94 8.12 18.76
C ILE A 94 3.05 8.13 17.22
N LEU A 95 3.73 7.14 16.63
CA LEU A 95 3.80 7.03 15.17
C LEU A 95 2.44 6.74 14.53
N ALA A 96 1.64 5.88 15.14
CA ALA A 96 0.29 5.58 14.67
C ALA A 96 -0.62 6.82 14.71
N ASP A 97 -0.50 7.64 15.76
CA ASP A 97 -1.22 8.92 15.87
C ASP A 97 -0.78 9.92 14.79
N ARG A 98 0.52 10.04 14.52
CA ARG A 98 1.05 10.84 13.41
C ARG A 98 0.56 10.31 12.05
N ALA A 99 0.55 9.00 11.86
CA ALA A 99 0.05 8.36 10.65
C ALA A 99 -1.44 8.68 10.43
N LEU A 100 -2.27 8.60 11.48
CA LEU A 100 -3.68 8.99 11.41
C LEU A 100 -3.86 10.47 11.12
N THR A 101 -3.08 11.32 11.78
CA THR A 101 -3.12 12.76 11.54
C THR A 101 -2.81 13.08 10.07
N PHE A 102 -1.81 12.43 9.48
CA PHE A 102 -1.54 12.55 8.05
C PHE A 102 -2.68 12.02 7.20
N LEU A 103 -3.21 10.83 7.51
CA LEU A 103 -4.32 10.21 6.77
C LEU A 103 -5.61 11.04 6.81
N ALA A 104 -5.79 11.90 7.81
CA ALA A 104 -6.89 12.86 7.90
C ALA A 104 -6.70 14.11 7.01
N THR A 105 -5.51 14.34 6.47
CA THR A 105 -5.25 15.45 5.53
C THR A 105 -5.74 15.11 4.12
N GLN A 106 -5.86 16.12 3.25
CA GLN A 106 -6.23 15.91 1.84
C GLN A 106 -5.24 14.98 1.12
N GLU A 107 -3.95 15.13 1.40
CA GLU A 107 -2.88 14.31 0.80
C GLU A 107 -2.96 12.86 1.30
N GLY A 108 -3.19 12.67 2.60
CA GLY A 108 -3.38 11.35 3.20
C GLY A 108 -4.63 10.63 2.69
N VAL A 109 -5.75 11.34 2.52
CA VAL A 109 -6.96 10.79 1.92
C VAL A 109 -6.72 10.39 0.46
N ALA A 110 -5.99 11.22 -0.31
CA ALA A 110 -5.65 10.88 -1.69
C ALA A 110 -4.75 9.64 -1.79
N LEU A 111 -3.74 9.54 -0.91
CA LEU A 111 -2.88 8.38 -0.79
C LEU A 111 -3.68 7.12 -0.41
N PHE A 112 -4.51 7.20 0.62
CA PHE A 112 -5.30 6.08 1.08
C PHE A 112 -6.28 5.62 -0.01
N ASN A 113 -6.95 6.54 -0.70
CA ASN A 113 -7.83 6.22 -1.83
C ASN A 113 -7.08 5.58 -3.00
N PHE A 114 -5.84 5.99 -3.26
CA PHE A 114 -4.99 5.33 -4.26
C PHE A 114 -4.70 3.88 -3.87
N PHE A 115 -4.35 3.62 -2.60
CA PHE A 115 -4.14 2.26 -2.10
C PHE A 115 -5.45 1.44 -2.12
N VAL A 116 -6.58 2.02 -1.71
CA VAL A 116 -7.90 1.36 -1.80
C VAL A 116 -8.20 0.99 -3.24
N LYS A 117 -8.09 1.90 -4.21
CA LYS A 117 -8.34 1.58 -5.63
C LYS A 117 -7.39 0.51 -6.17
N THR A 118 -6.14 0.53 -5.72
CA THR A 118 -5.10 -0.38 -6.18
C THR A 118 -5.24 -1.78 -5.58
N PHE A 119 -5.67 -1.91 -4.32
CA PHE A 119 -5.72 -3.18 -3.58
C PHE A 119 -7.13 -3.71 -3.26
N ALA A 120 -8.19 -2.92 -3.37
CA ALA A 120 -9.56 -3.38 -3.09
C ALA A 120 -10.06 -4.47 -4.07
N GLY A 121 -9.41 -4.61 -5.23
CA GLY A 121 -9.69 -5.65 -6.23
C GLY A 121 -8.58 -6.68 -6.38
N THR A 122 -7.47 -6.59 -5.64
CA THR A 122 -6.41 -7.61 -5.76
C THR A 122 -6.84 -8.85 -4.98
N ASN A 123 -7.48 -9.80 -5.66
CA ASN A 123 -7.71 -11.12 -5.09
C ASN A 123 -6.34 -11.68 -4.72
N GLY A 124 -6.12 -11.92 -3.43
CA GLY A 124 -4.98 -12.72 -2.98
C GLY A 124 -4.98 -13.99 -3.80
N THR A 125 -3.86 -14.27 -4.47
CA THR A 125 -3.62 -15.49 -5.23
C THR A 125 -4.26 -16.67 -4.50
N MET A 126 -5.33 -17.24 -5.07
CA MET A 126 -5.69 -18.62 -4.79
C MET A 126 -4.50 -19.42 -5.29
N PHE A 127 -3.65 -19.83 -4.35
CA PHE A 127 -2.73 -20.92 -4.59
C PHE A 127 -3.61 -22.16 -4.78
N ASP A 128 -3.67 -22.65 -6.02
CA ASP A 128 -4.09 -24.02 -6.35
C ASP A 128 -2.99 -25.00 -5.92
#